data_AF-A0A6A3D0K7-F1
#
_entry.id   AF-A0A6A3D0K7-F1
#
_cell.length_a   1.000
_cell.length_b   1.000
_cell.length_c   1.000
_cell.angle_alpha   90.00
_cell.angle_beta   90.00
_cell.angle_gamma   90.00
#
_symmetry.space_group_name_H-M   'P 1'
#
loop_
_entity.id
_entity.type
_entity.pdbx_description
1 polymer ?
#
loop_
_entity_poly.entity_id
_entity_poly.type
_entity_poly.pdbx_seq_one_letter_code
_entity_poly.pdbx_strand_id
1 'polypeptide(L)'
;MASIFSWFPQAMLRVQLPPDTPPLPVSTVKFDQVFRTLWGQQHQRRDQDSLTIWLDKTSGSVFKSVQPYRSGYFGVAMKVQPGYTAGVITSFYLSNNEDHPGNHDEIDIEFLGTTPDQLYTL
;
A
#
# COMPACT_ATOMS: atom_id res chain seq x y z
N MET A 1 -10.30 -1.81 -5.41
CA MET A 1 -9.44 -0.61 -5.44
C MET A 1 -8.66 -0.48 -4.13
N ALA A 2 -7.33 -0.29 -4.13
CA ALA A 2 -6.52 -0.11 -2.92
C ALA A 2 -6.21 1.38 -2.69
N SER A 3 -6.07 1.83 -1.44
CA SER A 3 -5.50 3.14 -1.03
C SER A 3 -4.72 3.02 0.28
N ILE A 4 -3.66 3.82 0.51
CA ILE A 4 -2.76 3.76 1.70
C ILE A 4 -2.57 5.16 2.34
N PHE A 5 -2.18 5.28 3.63
CA PHE A 5 -1.62 6.50 4.29
C PHE A 5 -0.29 6.17 5.11
N SER A 6 0.75 7.04 5.26
CA SER A 6 1.93 6.79 6.20
C SER A 6 2.97 7.94 6.48
N TRP A 7 3.49 8.27 7.69
CA TRP A 7 4.51 9.37 7.97
C TRP A 7 6.01 8.92 8.04
N PHE A 8 6.95 9.63 7.36
CA PHE A 8 8.45 9.78 7.45
C PHE A 8 9.38 8.53 7.39
N PRO A 9 10.70 8.65 7.07
CA PRO A 9 11.18 8.43 5.72
C PRO A 9 11.83 7.05 5.45
N GLN A 10 11.78 6.67 4.17
CA GLN A 10 12.46 5.54 3.51
C GLN A 10 11.80 4.16 3.61
N ALA A 11 10.63 4.03 2.97
CA ALA A 11 10.20 2.74 2.45
C ALA A 11 10.89 2.46 1.10
N MET A 12 12.08 1.83 1.13
CA MET A 12 12.59 1.09 -0.01
C MET A 12 11.76 -0.19 -0.13
N LEU A 13 11.12 -0.41 -1.28
CA LEU A 13 10.45 -1.67 -1.59
C LEU A 13 11.52 -2.70 -1.96
N ARG A 14 11.91 -3.50 -0.98
CA ARG A 14 12.55 -4.80 -1.23
C ARG A 14 11.92 -5.78 -0.26
N VAL A 15 11.07 -6.66 -0.78
CA VAL A 15 10.73 -7.89 -0.07
C VAL A 15 11.76 -8.92 -0.50
N GLN A 16 12.58 -9.31 0.47
CA GLN A 16 13.29 -10.58 0.40
C GLN A 16 12.28 -11.63 0.88
N LEU A 17 11.82 -12.49 -0.03
CA LEU A 17 11.04 -13.67 0.37
C LEU A 17 11.89 -14.55 1.30
N PRO A 18 11.29 -15.26 2.29
CA PRO A 18 11.98 -16.32 3.01
C PRO A 18 12.64 -17.28 2.01
N PRO A 19 13.88 -17.77 2.27
CA PRO A 19 14.64 -18.57 1.32
C PRO A 19 13.89 -19.78 0.75
N ASP A 20 12.92 -20.30 1.51
CA ASP A 20 12.22 -21.55 1.24
C ASP A 20 10.79 -21.37 0.70
N THR A 21 10.39 -20.16 0.29
CA THR A 21 9.07 -19.95 -0.30
C THR A 21 9.10 -20.37 -1.77
N PRO A 22 8.37 -21.42 -2.20
CA PRO A 22 8.27 -21.73 -3.62
C PRO A 22 7.69 -20.50 -4.33
N PRO A 23 8.29 -20.04 -5.44
CA PRO A 23 7.78 -18.88 -6.14
C PRO A 23 6.35 -19.18 -6.58
N LEU A 24 5.39 -18.40 -6.06
CA LEU A 24 4.06 -18.34 -6.67
C LEU A 24 4.27 -18.00 -8.15
N PRO A 25 3.48 -18.56 -9.09
CA PRO A 25 3.59 -18.26 -10.52
C PRO A 25 3.01 -16.86 -10.82
N VAL A 26 3.50 -15.84 -10.10
CA VAL A 26 3.08 -14.45 -10.17
C VAL A 26 4.33 -13.62 -10.39
N SER A 27 4.45 -13.02 -11.57
CA SER A 27 5.56 -12.13 -11.90
C SER A 27 5.35 -10.75 -11.26
N THR A 28 6.39 -10.19 -10.65
CA THR A 28 6.40 -8.78 -10.24
C THR A 28 6.23 -7.88 -11.46
N VAL A 29 5.30 -6.93 -11.37
CA VAL A 29 5.03 -5.93 -12.41
C VAL A 29 5.47 -4.54 -11.95
N LYS A 30 5.80 -3.67 -12.90
CA LYS A 30 6.17 -2.28 -12.56
C LYS A 30 4.95 -1.50 -12.11
N PHE A 31 5.14 -0.62 -11.12
CA PHE A 31 4.04 0.17 -10.57
C PHE A 31 3.23 0.88 -11.67
N ASP A 32 3.89 1.61 -12.57
CA ASP A 32 3.21 2.45 -13.58
C ASP A 32 2.47 1.63 -14.66
N GLN A 33 2.66 0.31 -14.72
CA GLN A 33 1.90 -0.55 -15.62
C GLN A 33 0.49 -0.85 -15.11
N VAL A 34 0.31 -0.86 -13.78
CA VAL A 34 -0.91 -1.39 -13.15
C VAL A 34 -1.55 -0.42 -12.16
N PHE A 35 -0.81 0.59 -11.69
CA PHE A 35 -1.27 1.59 -10.75
C PHE A 35 -1.00 3.00 -11.26
N ARG A 36 -1.80 3.96 -10.79
CA ARG A 36 -1.62 5.40 -10.96
C ARG A 36 -1.76 6.09 -9.62
N THR A 37 -1.19 7.29 -9.49
CA THR A 37 -1.49 8.16 -8.35
C THR A 37 -2.96 8.58 -8.39
N LEU A 38 -3.66 8.48 -7.26
CA LEU A 38 -5.02 9.02 -7.08
C LEU A 38 -4.96 10.42 -6.47
N TRP A 39 -4.17 10.59 -5.40
CA TRP A 39 -3.99 11.85 -4.69
C TRP A 39 -2.61 11.90 -4.01
N GLY A 40 -2.15 13.11 -3.67
CA GLY A 40 -0.90 13.31 -2.93
C GLY A 40 0.36 13.01 -3.74
N GLN A 41 0.42 13.42 -5.02
CA GLN A 41 1.58 13.16 -5.88
C GLN A 41 2.89 13.71 -5.32
N GLN A 42 2.83 14.86 -4.64
CA GLN A 42 3.96 15.46 -3.92
C GLN A 42 4.45 14.61 -2.74
N HIS A 43 3.66 13.60 -2.35
CA HIS A 43 3.94 12.59 -1.34
C HIS A 43 4.22 11.20 -1.93
N GLN A 44 4.66 11.13 -3.19
CA GLN A 44 5.11 9.89 -3.84
C GLN A 44 6.49 10.04 -4.45
N ARG A 45 7.29 8.99 -4.31
CA ARG A 45 8.58 8.84 -4.99
C ARG A 45 8.64 7.47 -5.65
N ARG A 46 8.96 7.45 -6.94
CA ARG A 46 9.23 6.24 -7.71
C ARG A 46 10.72 5.97 -7.70
N ASP A 47 11.10 4.71 -7.56
CA ASP A 47 12.47 4.26 -7.80
C ASP A 47 12.46 2.86 -8.42
N GLN A 48 12.86 2.77 -9.69
CA GLN A 48 12.83 1.55 -10.51
C GLN A 48 11.48 0.80 -10.41
N ASP A 49 11.44 -0.27 -9.61
CA ASP A 49 10.27 -1.14 -9.44
C ASP A 49 9.53 -0.86 -8.11
N SER A 50 9.87 0.23 -7.42
CA SER A 50 9.38 0.59 -6.10
C SER A 50 8.60 1.89 -6.04
N LEU A 51 7.66 1.94 -5.10
CA LEU A 51 6.96 3.15 -4.70
C LEU A 51 7.21 3.41 -3.22
N THR A 52 7.63 4.63 -2.91
CA THR A 52 7.60 5.20 -1.57
C THR A 52 6.49 6.24 -1.50
N ILE A 53 5.48 5.99 -0.68
CA ILE A 53 4.47 6.99 -0.32
C ILE A 53 4.66 7.44 1.11
N TRP A 54 4.26 8.67 1.40
CA TRP A 54 4.25 9.17 2.75
C TRP A 54 3.06 10.12 3.01
N LEU A 55 3.02 10.63 4.21
CA LEU A 55 2.04 11.45 4.90
C LEU A 55 2.92 12.42 5.66
N ASP A 56 2.62 13.69 5.55
CA ASP A 56 3.13 14.65 6.50
C ASP A 56 1.94 15.39 7.16
N LYS A 57 2.18 16.51 7.85
CA LYS A 57 1.08 17.32 8.40
C LYS A 57 0.24 18.00 7.31
N THR A 58 0.72 18.04 6.07
CA THR A 58 0.10 18.71 4.93
C THR A 58 -0.80 17.78 4.14
N SER A 59 -0.41 16.51 3.91
CA SER A 59 -1.15 15.59 3.06
C SER A 59 -0.65 14.15 3.21
N GLY A 60 -1.50 13.18 2.86
CA GLY A 60 -1.14 11.78 2.65
C GLY A 60 -0.85 11.48 1.18
N SER A 61 -0.91 10.21 0.81
CA SER A 61 -0.80 9.84 -0.60
C SER A 61 -1.42 8.51 -0.92
N VAL A 62 -2.10 8.45 -2.07
CA VAL A 62 -2.86 7.27 -2.49
C VAL A 62 -2.51 6.92 -3.93
N PHE A 63 -2.38 5.63 -4.21
CA PHE A 63 -2.41 5.11 -5.57
C PHE A 63 -3.63 4.22 -5.77
N LYS A 64 -4.06 4.04 -7.01
CA LYS A 64 -5.22 3.22 -7.41
C LYS A 64 -4.86 2.42 -8.65
N SER A 65 -5.46 1.24 -8.82
CA SER A 65 -5.29 0.46 -10.04
C SER A 65 -5.77 1.22 -11.27
N VAL A 66 -5.10 1.03 -12.41
CA VAL A 66 -5.51 1.65 -13.68
C VAL A 66 -6.84 1.07 -14.17
N GLN A 67 -7.07 -0.23 -13.93
CA GLN A 67 -8.29 -0.93 -14.32
C GLN A 67 -9.04 -1.49 -13.10
N PRO A 68 -10.38 -1.62 -13.18
CA PRO A 68 -11.15 -2.43 -12.25
C PRO A 68 -10.95 -3.92 -12.55
N TYR A 69 -11.24 -4.77 -11.56
CA TYR A 69 -11.10 -6.22 -11.70
C TYR A 69 -12.37 -6.91 -11.20
N ARG A 70 -12.72 -8.03 -11.85
CA ARG A 70 -13.82 -8.92 -11.41
C ARG A 70 -13.34 -10.00 -10.42
N SER A 71 -12.12 -10.46 -10.61
CA SER A 71 -11.46 -11.51 -9.81
C SER A 71 -9.95 -11.48 -10.08
N GLY A 72 -9.13 -11.93 -9.14
CA GLY A 72 -7.69 -12.03 -9.35
C GLY A 72 -6.90 -12.31 -8.07
N TYR A 73 -5.60 -12.48 -8.23
CA TYR A 73 -4.64 -12.46 -7.11
C TYR A 73 -4.02 -11.06 -7.05
N PHE A 74 -4.11 -10.42 -5.89
CA PHE A 74 -3.58 -9.08 -5.66
C PHE A 74 -2.57 -9.16 -4.52
N GLY A 75 -1.32 -8.85 -4.83
CA GLY A 75 -0.24 -8.90 -3.86
C GLY A 75 0.69 -7.72 -4.04
N VAL A 76 1.16 -7.20 -2.90
CA VAL A 76 2.24 -6.24 -2.86
C VAL A 76 3.29 -6.72 -1.86
N ALA A 77 4.54 -6.54 -2.24
CA ALA A 77 5.61 -6.47 -1.29
C ALA A 77 5.42 -5.18 -0.46
N MET A 78 5.48 -5.21 0.87
CA MET A 78 5.27 -4.01 1.69
C MET A 78 6.28 -3.95 2.84
N LYS A 79 6.78 -2.75 3.10
CA LYS A 79 7.57 -2.41 4.29
C LYS A 79 6.90 -1.23 4.99
N VAL A 80 6.48 -1.44 6.23
CA VAL A 80 5.90 -0.39 7.08
C VAL A 80 6.97 0.38 7.85
N GLN A 81 6.63 1.57 8.32
CA GLN A 81 7.56 2.48 8.98
C GLN A 81 7.95 1.99 10.39
N PRO A 82 9.23 1.93 10.78
CA PRO A 82 9.58 1.61 12.16
C PRO A 82 9.33 2.78 13.13
N GLY A 83 9.24 2.48 14.43
CA GLY A 83 9.15 3.47 15.50
C GLY A 83 7.71 3.90 15.81
N TYR A 84 7.53 5.17 16.18
CA TYR A 84 6.22 5.70 16.56
C TYR A 84 5.34 5.95 15.33
N THR A 85 4.27 5.17 15.18
CA THR A 85 3.29 5.29 14.10
C THR A 85 1.84 5.30 14.59
N ALA A 86 1.63 5.37 15.91
CA ALA A 86 0.30 5.37 16.51
C ALA A 86 -0.62 6.43 15.88
N GLY A 87 -1.82 6.00 15.48
CA GLY A 87 -2.82 6.83 14.80
C GLY A 87 -2.68 6.89 13.28
N VAL A 88 -1.76 6.13 12.68
CA VAL A 88 -1.56 6.05 11.23
C VAL A 88 -1.89 4.64 10.74
N ILE A 89 -2.61 4.54 9.62
CA ILE A 89 -2.95 3.25 8.99
C ILE A 89 -2.28 3.17 7.62
N THR A 90 -1.51 2.12 7.39
CA THR A 90 -0.98 1.78 6.06
C THR A 90 -1.78 0.59 5.50
N SER A 91 -2.50 0.78 4.40
CA SER A 91 -3.55 -0.17 3.99
C SER A 91 -3.51 -0.62 2.52
N PHE A 92 -3.58 -1.91 2.21
CA PHE A 92 -3.73 -2.37 0.82
C PHE A 92 -5.06 -3.09 0.66
N TYR A 93 -6.01 -2.48 -0.08
CA TYR A 93 -7.39 -2.95 -0.07
C TYR A 93 -8.03 -3.11 -1.46
N LEU A 94 -9.25 -3.62 -1.51
CA LEU A 94 -10.08 -3.69 -2.70
C LEU A 94 -11.47 -3.11 -2.40
N SER A 95 -11.73 -1.88 -2.83
CA SER A 95 -13.05 -1.24 -2.74
C SER A 95 -13.72 -1.02 -4.12
N ASN A 96 -15.05 -0.93 -4.13
CA ASN A 96 -15.86 -0.37 -5.23
C ASN A 96 -16.64 0.92 -4.82
N ASN A 97 -16.19 1.62 -3.76
CA ASN A 97 -16.85 2.82 -3.21
C ASN A 97 -16.99 3.99 -4.21
N GLU A 98 -16.11 4.14 -5.19
CA GLU A 98 -16.28 5.16 -6.23
C GLU A 98 -17.50 4.88 -7.14
N ASP A 99 -17.87 3.62 -7.31
CA ASP A 99 -19.02 3.20 -8.14
C ASP A 99 -20.30 3.06 -7.30
N HIS A 100 -20.17 2.68 -6.01
CA HIS A 100 -21.29 2.46 -5.08
C HIS A 100 -21.15 3.22 -3.75
N PRO A 101 -21.16 4.58 -3.74
CA PRO A 101 -20.89 5.35 -2.53
C PRO A 101 -21.86 5.02 -1.38
N GLY A 102 -21.31 4.62 -0.23
CA GLY A 102 -22.08 4.33 0.98
C GLY A 102 -22.79 2.96 1.02
N ASN A 103 -22.66 2.15 -0.04
CA ASN A 103 -23.12 0.76 -0.08
C ASN A 103 -22.18 -0.07 -0.98
N HIS A 104 -20.90 -0.05 -0.63
CA HIS A 104 -19.83 -0.65 -1.39
C HIS A 104 -19.31 -1.92 -0.73
N ASP A 105 -18.64 -2.74 -1.53
CA ASP A 105 -17.87 -3.89 -1.07
C ASP A 105 -16.42 -3.47 -0.85
N GLU A 106 -15.82 -3.98 0.23
CA GLU A 106 -14.42 -3.71 0.57
C GLU A 106 -13.71 -4.96 1.14
N ILE A 107 -12.45 -5.12 0.78
CA ILE A 107 -11.56 -6.16 1.32
C ILE A 107 -10.26 -5.48 1.74
N ASP A 108 -9.97 -5.48 3.03
CA ASP A 108 -8.90 -4.67 3.60
C ASP A 108 -7.73 -5.48 4.15
N ILE A 109 -6.54 -4.91 4.02
CA ILE A 109 -5.35 -5.28 4.78
C ILE A 109 -4.84 -3.98 5.38
N GLU A 110 -4.91 -3.83 6.70
CA GLU A 110 -4.59 -2.56 7.37
C GLU A 110 -3.53 -2.77 8.46
N PHE A 111 -2.34 -2.23 8.24
CA PHE A 111 -1.33 -2.16 9.29
C PHE A 111 -1.66 -0.99 10.21
N LEU A 112 -2.19 -1.31 11.39
CA LEU A 112 -2.48 -0.33 12.42
C LEU A 112 -1.19 0.10 13.10
N GLY A 113 -0.86 1.38 12.95
CA GLY A 113 0.33 1.98 13.53
C GLY A 113 0.40 1.85 15.04
N THR A 114 1.62 1.73 15.55
CA THR A 114 1.92 1.28 16.91
C THR A 114 2.92 2.22 17.60
N THR A 115 3.19 1.97 18.88
CA THR A 115 4.22 2.71 19.63
C THR A 115 5.54 1.93 19.63
N PRO A 116 6.69 2.55 19.95
CA PRO A 116 7.95 1.84 20.09
C PRO A 116 7.81 0.61 20.99
N ASP A 117 8.50 -0.47 20.63
CA ASP A 117 8.50 -1.77 21.32
C ASP A 117 7.17 -2.53 21.32
N GLN A 118 6.16 -2.05 20.58
CA GLN A 118 4.92 -2.77 20.30
C GLN A 118 4.89 -3.29 18.86
N LEU A 119 4.22 -4.44 18.67
CA LEU A 119 4.02 -5.01 17.34
C LEU A 119 2.90 -4.26 16.60
N TYR A 120 2.98 -4.31 15.27
CA TYR A 120 1.85 -3.94 14.42
C TYR A 120 0.69 -4.91 14.60
N THR A 121 -0.53 -4.38 14.51
CA THR A 121 -1.73 -5.19 14.25
C THR A 121 -1.99 -5.17 12.75
N LEU A 122 -2.34 -6.33 12.20
CA LEU A 122 -2.79 -6.53 10.82
C LEU A 122 -4.27 -6.90 10.83
#